data_AF-A0A2Z5UTG8-F1
#
_entry.id   AF-A0A2Z5UTG8-F1
#
_cell.length_a   1.000
_cell.length_b   1.000
_cell.length_c   1.000
_cell.angle_alpha   90.00
_cell.angle_beta   90.00
_cell.angle_gamma   90.00
#
_symmetry.space_group_name_H-M   'P 1'
#
loop_
_entity.id
_entity.type
_entity.pdbx_description
1 polymer ?
#
loop_
_entity_poly.entity_id
_entity_poly.type
_entity_poly.pdbx_seq_one_letter_code
_entity_poly.pdbx_strand_id
1 'polypeptide(L)'
;MADHYTKTAFTIEADAADIVFLSEIVDLHLSIVPEGEWRQQFENRSARFTNTFTGSDEDPFEAYRTLFSDGDYPEPGFDIHRCGETASGRERIIISGDQIDPETLANIVQAACPSALPTGFCYSYGCSKLRPDEFGGGFVLITENDIVFRGTQEGLASALAQLDDEDARSLVLTTRHPEHGLSYWNRERGFGRLADATVFTPSEAARHDPVIANDEPEWTTMPRWPQ
;
A
#
# COMPACT_ATOMS: atom_id res chain seq x y z
N MET A 1 -16.97 -2.64 27.44
CA MET A 1 -16.61 -2.54 26.02
C MET A 1 -15.77 -1.28 25.82
N ALA A 2 -14.83 -1.31 24.88
CA ALA A 2 -14.17 -0.15 24.30
C ALA A 2 -14.42 -0.25 22.80
N ASP A 3 -14.56 0.88 22.14
CA ASP A 3 -14.91 0.95 20.72
C ASP A 3 -13.65 1.34 19.96
N HIS A 4 -13.34 0.59 18.91
CA HIS A 4 -12.17 0.78 18.05
C HIS A 4 -12.61 1.44 16.76
N TYR A 5 -11.79 2.33 16.22
CA TYR A 5 -12.09 3.09 15.01
C TYR A 5 -10.87 3.09 14.10
N THR A 6 -11.07 2.74 12.83
CA THR A 6 -10.06 2.94 11.78
C THR A 6 -10.53 4.03 10.84
N LYS A 7 -9.71 5.06 10.66
CA LYS A 7 -10.08 6.26 9.87
C LYS A 7 -9.04 6.57 8.82
N THR A 8 -9.49 7.09 7.69
CA THR A 8 -8.64 7.63 6.64
C THR A 8 -9.30 8.81 5.93
N ALA A 9 -8.49 9.70 5.37
CA ALA A 9 -8.91 10.74 4.45
C ALA A 9 -7.69 11.12 3.59
N PHE A 10 -7.79 10.96 2.27
CA PHE A 10 -6.71 11.24 1.34
C PHE A 10 -7.26 11.60 -0.04
N THR A 11 -6.37 12.07 -0.92
CA THR A 11 -6.73 12.43 -2.29
C THR A 11 -5.94 11.60 -3.29
N ILE A 12 -6.59 11.21 -4.38
CA ILE A 12 -5.92 10.68 -5.57
C ILE A 12 -6.32 11.48 -6.81
N GLU A 13 -5.46 11.47 -7.81
CA GLU A 13 -5.74 11.99 -9.16
C GLU A 13 -5.67 10.85 -10.16
N ALA A 14 -6.80 10.56 -10.79
CA ALA A 14 -6.93 9.46 -11.75
C ALA A 14 -7.65 9.93 -13.01
N ASP A 15 -7.56 9.15 -14.07
CA ASP A 15 -8.33 9.38 -15.27
C ASP A 15 -9.83 9.19 -14.98
N ALA A 16 -10.69 9.96 -15.67
CA ALA A 16 -12.14 9.93 -15.42
C ALA A 16 -12.76 8.53 -15.57
N ALA A 17 -12.20 7.69 -16.46
CA ALA A 17 -12.66 6.32 -16.66
C ALA A 17 -12.38 5.41 -15.44
N ASP A 18 -11.31 5.67 -14.71
CA ASP A 18 -10.98 4.97 -13.46
C ASP A 18 -11.90 5.43 -12.33
N ILE A 19 -12.16 6.73 -12.22
CA ILE A 19 -13.08 7.25 -11.20
C ILE A 19 -14.52 6.73 -11.40
N VAL A 20 -14.99 6.64 -12.65
CA VAL A 20 -16.30 6.03 -12.95
C VAL A 20 -16.34 4.55 -12.54
N PHE A 21 -15.27 3.80 -12.83
CA PHE A 21 -15.20 2.39 -12.46
C PHE A 21 -15.08 2.16 -10.95
N LEU A 22 -14.32 3.01 -10.26
CA LEU A 22 -14.24 3.03 -8.80
C LEU A 22 -15.63 3.27 -8.18
N SER A 23 -16.38 4.25 -8.69
CA SER A 23 -17.77 4.49 -8.23
C SER A 23 -18.65 3.27 -8.45
N GLU A 24 -18.55 2.59 -9.60
CA GLU A 24 -19.32 1.36 -9.87
C GLU A 24 -19.03 0.24 -8.85
N ILE A 25 -17.77 0.06 -8.46
CA ILE A 25 -17.36 -0.90 -7.43
C ILE A 25 -17.93 -0.51 -6.06
N VAL A 26 -17.82 0.77 -5.68
CA VAL A 26 -18.22 1.23 -4.34
C VAL A 26 -19.74 1.27 -4.16
N ASP A 27 -20.48 1.60 -5.22
CA ASP A 27 -21.95 1.66 -5.20
C ASP A 27 -22.61 0.26 -5.22
N LEU A 28 -21.82 -0.82 -5.40
CA LEU A 28 -22.31 -2.19 -5.41
C LEU A 28 -22.46 -2.74 -3.97
N HIS A 29 -23.66 -2.58 -3.43
CA HIS A 29 -24.05 -3.18 -2.14
C HIS A 29 -24.51 -4.63 -2.31
N LEU A 30 -23.58 -5.54 -2.57
CA LEU A 30 -23.92 -6.95 -2.82
C LEU A 30 -24.55 -7.65 -1.60
N SER A 31 -24.20 -7.23 -0.37
CA SER A 31 -24.70 -7.80 0.89
C SER A 31 -26.23 -7.72 1.08
N ILE A 32 -26.91 -6.82 0.36
CA ILE A 32 -28.37 -6.67 0.40
C ILE A 32 -29.08 -7.29 -0.82
N VAL A 33 -28.31 -7.79 -1.79
CA VAL A 33 -28.85 -8.42 -3.01
C VAL A 33 -29.09 -9.91 -2.75
N PRO A 34 -30.31 -10.43 -2.96
CA PRO A 34 -30.57 -11.86 -2.88
C PRO A 34 -29.70 -12.65 -3.87
N GLU A 35 -29.11 -13.77 -3.44
CA GLU A 35 -28.24 -14.63 -4.27
C GLU A 35 -28.87 -15.03 -5.62
N GLY A 36 -30.18 -15.29 -5.64
CA GLY A 36 -30.91 -15.62 -6.87
C GLY A 36 -30.92 -14.51 -7.94
N GLU A 37 -30.57 -13.28 -7.58
CA GLU A 37 -30.49 -12.12 -8.47
C GLU A 37 -29.05 -11.78 -8.88
N TRP A 38 -28.03 -12.42 -8.29
CA TRP A 38 -26.62 -12.08 -8.49
C TRP A 38 -26.20 -12.11 -9.96
N ARG A 39 -26.62 -13.12 -10.71
CA ARG A 39 -26.32 -13.22 -12.14
C ARG A 39 -26.84 -12.04 -12.94
N GLN A 40 -28.10 -11.66 -12.70
CA GLN A 40 -28.70 -10.50 -13.37
C GLN A 40 -27.98 -9.20 -12.96
N GLN A 41 -27.63 -9.04 -11.68
CA GLN A 41 -26.90 -7.87 -11.21
C GLN A 41 -25.52 -7.76 -11.84
N PHE A 42 -24.81 -8.88 -11.96
CA PHE A 42 -23.51 -8.96 -12.60
C PHE A 42 -23.57 -8.63 -14.09
N GLU A 43 -24.52 -9.21 -14.83
CA GLU A 43 -24.72 -8.92 -16.26
C GLU A 43 -25.11 -7.47 -16.55
N ASN A 44 -25.72 -6.79 -15.59
CA ASN A 44 -26.07 -5.37 -15.67
C ASN A 44 -24.88 -4.43 -15.39
N ARG A 45 -23.72 -4.95 -14.97
CA ARG A 45 -22.51 -4.15 -14.75
C ARG A 45 -21.86 -3.73 -16.07
N SER A 46 -20.93 -2.80 -16.00
CA SER A 46 -20.15 -2.36 -17.14
C SER A 46 -19.30 -3.50 -17.71
N ALA A 47 -18.95 -3.39 -19.00
CA ALA A 47 -18.03 -4.33 -19.63
C ALA A 47 -16.65 -4.36 -18.93
N ARG A 48 -16.23 -3.25 -18.31
CA ARG A 48 -14.99 -3.21 -17.53
C ARG A 48 -15.12 -4.07 -16.28
N PHE A 49 -16.23 -3.95 -15.56
CA PHE A 49 -16.50 -4.77 -14.36
C PHE A 49 -16.52 -6.26 -14.69
N THR A 50 -17.33 -6.66 -15.68
CA THR A 50 -17.52 -8.08 -16.02
C THR A 50 -16.26 -8.74 -16.57
N ASN A 51 -15.39 -7.98 -17.25
CA ASN A 51 -14.09 -8.47 -17.71
C ASN A 51 -13.04 -8.52 -16.59
N THR A 52 -13.14 -7.65 -15.58
CA THR A 52 -12.16 -7.58 -14.48
C THR A 52 -12.44 -8.64 -13.42
N PHE A 53 -13.72 -8.84 -13.07
CA PHE A 53 -14.13 -9.71 -11.97
C PHE A 53 -14.86 -10.94 -12.51
N THR A 54 -14.14 -11.85 -13.16
CA THR A 54 -14.73 -13.09 -13.69
C THR A 54 -15.05 -14.07 -12.56
N GLY A 55 -16.32 -14.46 -12.42
CA GLY A 55 -16.77 -15.48 -11.48
C GLY A 55 -17.12 -16.83 -12.13
N SER A 56 -17.55 -17.76 -11.29
CA SER A 56 -18.06 -19.07 -11.71
C SER A 56 -19.55 -19.03 -12.06
N ASP A 57 -20.11 -20.17 -12.50
CA ASP A 57 -21.53 -20.25 -12.78
C ASP A 57 -22.42 -20.21 -11.53
N GLU A 58 -21.88 -20.60 -10.39
CA GLU A 58 -22.59 -20.58 -9.10
C GLU A 58 -22.45 -19.21 -8.42
N ASP A 59 -21.29 -18.57 -8.54
CA ASP A 59 -21.02 -17.23 -8.00
C ASP A 59 -20.40 -16.30 -9.06
N PRO A 60 -21.20 -15.46 -9.73
CA PRO A 60 -20.67 -14.52 -10.72
C PRO A 60 -19.81 -13.41 -10.08
N PHE A 61 -19.92 -13.15 -8.77
CA PHE A 61 -19.15 -12.13 -8.06
C PHE A 61 -17.92 -12.69 -7.35
N GLU A 62 -17.57 -13.97 -7.55
CA GLU A 62 -16.45 -14.64 -6.85
C GLU A 62 -15.17 -13.79 -6.84
N ALA A 63 -14.69 -13.33 -7.99
CA ALA A 63 -13.49 -12.49 -8.10
C ALA A 63 -13.68 -11.05 -7.59
N TYR A 64 -14.91 -10.53 -7.52
CA TYR A 64 -15.19 -9.25 -6.89
C TYR A 64 -15.08 -9.35 -5.37
N ARG A 65 -15.58 -10.45 -4.79
CA ARG A 65 -15.57 -10.68 -3.33
C ARG A 65 -14.14 -10.84 -2.78
N THR A 66 -13.17 -11.22 -3.61
CA THR A 66 -11.74 -11.28 -3.20
C THR A 66 -11.11 -9.91 -2.96
N LEU A 67 -11.76 -8.80 -3.34
CA LEU A 67 -11.29 -7.47 -2.97
C LEU A 67 -11.45 -7.19 -1.48
N PHE A 68 -12.37 -7.90 -0.81
CA PHE A 68 -12.78 -7.64 0.56
C PHE A 68 -12.10 -8.61 1.52
N SER A 69 -11.71 -8.14 2.71
CA SER A 69 -11.21 -9.02 3.77
C SER A 69 -12.29 -9.98 4.29
N ASP A 70 -13.55 -9.55 4.29
CA ASP A 70 -14.74 -10.39 4.51
C ASP A 70 -15.54 -10.51 3.20
N GLY A 71 -15.26 -11.58 2.45
CA GLY A 71 -15.95 -11.87 1.20
C GLY A 71 -17.43 -12.27 1.36
N ASP A 72 -17.89 -12.61 2.57
CA ASP A 72 -19.29 -12.93 2.83
C ASP A 72 -20.12 -11.66 3.09
N TYR A 73 -19.45 -10.58 3.51
CA TYR A 73 -20.06 -9.26 3.72
C TYR A 73 -19.26 -8.15 3.01
N PRO A 74 -19.27 -8.12 1.66
CA PRO A 74 -18.44 -7.20 0.89
C PRO A 74 -18.97 -5.76 0.99
N GLU A 75 -18.41 -5.00 1.93
CA GLU A 75 -18.67 -3.58 2.12
C GLU A 75 -17.39 -2.75 1.94
N PRO A 76 -17.38 -1.74 1.05
CA PRO A 76 -16.22 -0.89 0.87
C PRO A 76 -15.84 -0.09 2.13
N GLY A 77 -16.84 0.42 2.87
CA GLY A 77 -16.65 1.15 4.13
C GLY A 77 -16.12 2.59 3.99
N PHE A 78 -16.06 3.16 2.77
CA PHE A 78 -15.58 4.52 2.54
C PHE A 78 -16.42 5.26 1.48
N ASP A 79 -16.35 6.59 1.53
CA ASP A 79 -17.01 7.51 0.62
C ASP A 79 -16.03 8.12 -0.38
N ILE A 80 -16.55 8.49 -1.55
CA ILE A 80 -15.81 9.18 -2.61
C ILE A 80 -16.45 10.55 -2.86
N HIS A 81 -15.65 11.60 -2.78
CA HIS A 81 -16.05 12.95 -3.12
C HIS A 81 -15.24 13.48 -4.30
N ARG A 82 -15.91 13.76 -5.42
CA ARG A 82 -15.29 14.32 -6.63
C ARG A 82 -15.01 15.81 -6.44
N CYS A 83 -13.76 16.22 -6.63
CA CYS A 83 -13.32 17.61 -6.50
C CYS A 83 -13.23 18.36 -7.83
N GLY A 84 -13.46 17.65 -8.95
CA GLY A 84 -13.37 18.19 -10.31
C GLY A 84 -12.03 17.90 -10.98
N GLU A 85 -11.89 18.42 -12.20
CA GLU A 85 -10.72 18.22 -13.05
C GLU A 85 -9.54 19.10 -12.59
N THR A 86 -8.34 18.54 -12.63
CA THR A 86 -7.09 19.22 -12.32
C THR A 86 -6.46 19.80 -13.58
N ALA A 87 -5.42 20.62 -13.43
CA ALA A 87 -4.72 21.22 -14.56
C ALA A 87 -4.05 20.19 -15.50
N SER A 88 -3.88 18.94 -15.05
CA SER A 88 -3.34 17.84 -15.87
C SER A 88 -4.41 17.13 -16.71
N GLY A 89 -5.69 17.51 -16.57
CA GLY A 89 -6.82 16.83 -17.22
C GLY A 89 -7.28 15.57 -16.49
N ARG A 90 -6.76 15.30 -15.30
CA ARG A 90 -7.20 14.19 -14.42
C ARG A 90 -8.30 14.65 -13.48
N GLU A 91 -9.10 13.73 -12.98
CA GLU A 91 -10.10 14.01 -11.96
C GLU A 91 -9.48 13.80 -10.56
N ARG A 92 -9.60 14.79 -9.68
CA ARG A 92 -9.21 14.66 -8.28
C ARG A 92 -10.41 14.23 -7.46
N ILE A 93 -10.21 13.22 -6.62
CA ILE A 93 -11.20 12.78 -5.65
C ILE A 93 -10.62 12.80 -4.23
N ILE A 94 -11.48 12.96 -3.24
CA ILE A 94 -11.21 12.66 -1.84
C ILE A 94 -11.85 11.31 -1.53
N ILE A 95 -11.07 10.42 -0.93
CA ILE A 95 -11.55 9.17 -0.37
C ILE A 95 -11.45 9.30 1.15
N SER A 96 -12.54 9.02 1.86
CA SER A 96 -12.59 9.11 3.32
C SER A 96 -13.57 8.12 3.92
N GLY A 97 -13.29 7.64 5.13
CA GLY A 97 -14.21 6.76 5.84
C GLY A 97 -13.89 6.65 7.32
N ASP A 98 -14.87 6.12 8.06
CA ASP A 98 -14.77 5.69 9.45
C ASP A 98 -15.09 4.20 9.51
N GLN A 99 -14.40 3.45 10.36
CA GLN A 99 -14.44 1.98 10.38
C GLN A 99 -14.01 1.34 9.06
N ILE A 100 -13.08 1.96 8.35
CA ILE A 100 -12.55 1.39 7.10
C ILE A 100 -11.71 0.15 7.38
N ASP A 101 -11.75 -0.80 6.45
CA ASP A 101 -10.73 -1.83 6.31
C ASP A 101 -9.64 -1.35 5.33
N PRO A 102 -8.39 -1.11 5.78
CA PRO A 102 -7.30 -0.68 4.92
C PRO A 102 -7.00 -1.66 3.78
N GLU A 103 -7.20 -2.96 3.99
CA GLU A 103 -6.92 -3.97 2.96
C GLU A 103 -7.94 -3.89 1.82
N THR A 104 -9.22 -3.92 2.17
CA THR A 104 -10.33 -3.72 1.20
C THR A 104 -10.16 -2.44 0.39
N LEU A 105 -9.88 -1.32 1.06
CA LEU A 105 -9.66 -0.04 0.39
C LEU A 105 -8.47 -0.08 -0.59
N ALA A 106 -7.36 -0.69 -0.18
CA ALA A 106 -6.18 -0.80 -1.03
C ALA A 106 -6.43 -1.68 -2.27
N ASN A 107 -7.07 -2.83 -2.09
CA ASN A 107 -7.46 -3.74 -3.18
C ASN A 107 -8.38 -3.05 -4.18
N ILE A 108 -9.41 -2.35 -3.70
CA ILE A 108 -10.34 -1.61 -4.56
C ILE A 108 -9.61 -0.51 -5.34
N VAL A 109 -8.76 0.30 -4.68
CA VAL A 109 -8.00 1.35 -5.37
C VAL A 109 -7.04 0.77 -6.41
N GLN A 110 -6.35 -0.33 -6.10
CA GLN A 110 -5.43 -1.00 -7.03
C GLN A 110 -6.15 -1.51 -8.27
N ALA A 111 -7.30 -2.18 -8.10
CA ALA A 111 -8.08 -2.74 -9.20
C ALA A 111 -8.78 -1.65 -10.03
N ALA A 112 -9.28 -0.59 -9.38
CA ALA A 112 -10.13 0.40 -10.03
C ALA A 112 -9.36 1.55 -10.67
N CYS A 113 -8.21 1.92 -10.11
CA CYS A 113 -7.50 3.16 -10.44
C CYS A 113 -6.04 2.97 -10.91
N PRO A 114 -5.77 2.15 -11.95
CA PRO A 114 -4.42 1.95 -12.46
C PRO A 114 -3.72 3.26 -12.86
N SER A 115 -4.46 4.26 -13.38
CA SER A 115 -3.87 5.57 -13.75
C SER A 115 -3.36 6.40 -12.57
N ALA A 116 -3.83 6.10 -11.35
CA ALA A 116 -3.37 6.73 -10.12
C ALA A 116 -2.14 6.05 -9.51
N LEU A 117 -1.77 4.85 -9.98
CA LEU A 117 -0.65 4.09 -9.42
C LEU A 117 0.70 4.65 -9.92
N PRO A 118 1.76 4.61 -9.07
CA PRO A 118 1.73 4.25 -7.66
C PRO A 118 1.07 5.34 -6.79
N THR A 119 0.32 4.92 -5.77
CA THR A 119 -0.34 5.81 -4.81
C THR A 119 -0.29 5.21 -3.40
N GLY A 120 -0.87 5.91 -2.43
CA GLY A 120 -1.00 5.38 -1.08
C GLY A 120 -1.87 6.25 -0.21
N PHE A 121 -2.12 5.79 1.01
CA PHE A 121 -2.86 6.52 2.00
C PHE A 121 -2.38 6.21 3.40
N CYS A 122 -2.64 7.14 4.32
CA CYS A 122 -2.43 6.92 5.75
C CYS A 122 -3.76 6.56 6.42
N TYR A 123 -3.69 5.76 7.46
CA TYR A 123 -4.82 5.45 8.31
C TYR A 123 -4.42 5.58 9.78
N SER A 124 -5.41 5.77 10.64
CA SER A 124 -5.21 5.86 12.09
C SER A 124 -6.16 4.94 12.83
N TYR A 125 -5.64 4.30 13.88
CA TYR A 125 -6.43 3.59 14.87
C TYR A 125 -6.76 4.52 16.04
N GLY A 126 -8.02 4.53 16.45
CA GLY A 126 -8.49 5.17 17.66
C GLY A 126 -9.23 4.19 18.56
N CYS A 127 -9.23 4.46 19.85
CA CYS A 127 -10.05 3.73 20.82
C CYS A 127 -10.82 4.72 21.70
N SER A 128 -12.06 4.37 22.08
CA SER A 128 -12.85 5.15 23.05
C SER A 128 -12.26 5.15 24.47
N LYS A 129 -11.22 4.33 24.72
CA LYS A 129 -10.51 4.24 26.01
C LYS A 129 -9.00 4.32 25.83
N LEU A 130 -8.33 4.97 26.78
CA LEU A 130 -6.88 5.05 26.83
C LEU A 130 -6.29 3.72 27.31
N ARG A 131 -6.02 2.82 26.37
CA ARG A 131 -5.39 1.51 26.61
C ARG A 131 -4.03 1.45 25.93
N PRO A 132 -3.04 0.76 26.53
CA PRO A 132 -1.76 0.49 25.88
C PRO A 132 -1.99 -0.12 24.49
N ASP A 133 -1.24 0.36 23.51
CA ASP A 133 -1.18 -0.18 22.14
C ASP A 133 -2.50 -0.15 21.36
N GLU A 134 -3.53 0.57 21.82
CA GLU A 134 -4.79 0.74 21.09
C GLU A 134 -4.86 2.05 20.27
N PHE A 135 -3.75 2.81 20.24
CA PHE A 135 -3.56 3.98 19.38
C PHE A 135 -2.42 3.72 18.40
N GLY A 136 -2.53 4.29 17.21
CA GLY A 136 -1.51 4.18 16.18
C GLY A 136 -2.09 4.42 14.81
N GLY A 137 -1.56 3.70 13.84
CA GLY A 137 -1.99 3.79 12.47
C GLY A 137 -0.90 3.25 11.57
N GLY A 138 -0.87 3.76 10.35
CA GLY A 138 0.10 3.34 9.37
C GLY A 138 -0.11 4.01 8.04
N PHE A 139 0.56 3.48 7.04
CA PHE A 139 0.32 3.81 5.66
C PHE A 139 0.25 2.54 4.82
N VAL A 140 -0.41 2.67 3.68
CA VAL A 140 -0.45 1.67 2.63
C VAL A 140 0.14 2.28 1.37
N LEU A 141 1.13 1.61 0.79
CA LEU A 141 1.67 1.90 -0.54
C LEU A 141 1.06 0.92 -1.53
N ILE A 142 0.47 1.45 -2.60
CA ILE A 142 -0.21 0.69 -3.64
C ILE A 142 0.56 0.90 -4.94
N THR A 143 1.04 -0.18 -5.52
CA THR A 143 1.69 -0.21 -6.83
C THR A 143 0.89 -1.09 -7.79
N GLU A 144 1.29 -1.15 -9.06
CA GLU A 144 0.64 -2.05 -10.03
C GLU A 144 0.73 -3.53 -9.65
N ASN A 145 1.78 -3.92 -8.89
CA ASN A 145 2.10 -5.33 -8.65
C ASN A 145 1.98 -5.74 -7.18
N ASP A 146 1.93 -4.79 -6.25
CA ASP A 146 2.05 -5.06 -4.83
C ASP A 146 1.38 -3.99 -3.96
N ILE A 147 0.94 -4.42 -2.77
CA ILE A 147 0.36 -3.58 -1.72
C ILE A 147 1.18 -3.78 -0.46
N VAL A 148 1.79 -2.69 0.04
CA VAL A 148 2.69 -2.73 1.18
C VAL A 148 2.10 -1.96 2.35
N PHE A 149 1.92 -2.66 3.48
CA PHE A 149 1.42 -2.09 4.73
C PHE A 149 2.58 -1.81 5.69
N ARG A 150 2.54 -0.66 6.36
CA ARG A 150 3.47 -0.33 7.46
C ARG A 150 2.72 0.33 8.60
N GLY A 151 2.96 -0.17 9.82
CA GLY A 151 2.32 0.32 11.02
C GLY A 151 3.25 1.15 11.91
N THR A 152 2.71 2.16 12.60
CA THR A 152 3.49 2.96 13.55
C THR A 152 4.04 2.13 14.73
N GLN A 153 3.33 1.07 15.12
CA GLN A 153 3.76 0.16 16.19
C GLN A 153 4.91 -0.74 15.74
N GLU A 154 4.86 -1.25 14.50
CA GLU A 154 5.96 -2.00 13.89
C GLU A 154 7.21 -1.11 13.78
N GLY A 155 7.05 0.14 13.33
CA GLY A 155 8.13 1.11 13.26
C GLY A 155 8.76 1.38 14.64
N LEU A 156 7.95 1.51 15.69
CA LEU A 156 8.46 1.68 17.06
C LEU A 156 9.20 0.43 17.56
N ALA A 157 8.63 -0.76 17.36
CA ALA A 157 9.25 -2.02 17.75
C ALA A 157 10.61 -2.23 17.04
N SER A 158 10.66 -1.96 15.73
CA SER A 158 11.88 -1.99 14.93
C SER A 158 12.93 -1.01 15.45
N ALA A 159 12.52 0.23 15.75
CA ALA A 159 13.43 1.24 16.27
C ALA A 159 14.00 0.87 17.65
N LEU A 160 13.20 0.25 18.52
CA LEU A 160 13.66 -0.24 19.82
C LEU A 160 14.62 -1.42 19.68
N ALA A 161 14.30 -2.41 18.83
CA ALA A 161 15.17 -3.55 18.59
C ALA A 161 16.56 -3.13 18.06
N GLN A 162 16.62 -2.10 17.21
CA GLN A 162 17.87 -1.53 16.71
C GLN A 162 18.73 -0.82 17.77
N LEU A 163 18.15 -0.42 18.91
CA LEU A 163 18.90 0.15 20.03
C LEU A 163 19.49 -0.94 20.94
N ASP A 164 18.76 -2.05 21.10
CA ASP A 164 19.14 -3.15 21.98
C ASP A 164 20.14 -4.11 21.32
N ASP A 165 20.07 -4.26 19.99
CA ASP A 165 20.97 -5.10 19.20
C ASP A 165 21.68 -4.28 18.12
N GLU A 166 22.99 -4.09 18.30
CA GLU A 166 23.82 -3.37 17.34
C GLU A 166 23.77 -4.02 15.95
N ASP A 167 23.55 -5.34 15.87
CA ASP A 167 23.44 -6.13 14.64
C ASP A 167 22.06 -6.06 13.97
N ALA A 168 21.05 -5.48 14.64
CA ALA A 168 19.73 -5.22 14.05
C ALA A 168 19.74 -3.98 13.12
N ARG A 169 20.85 -3.24 13.06
CA ARG A 169 21.01 -2.10 12.14
C ARG A 169 21.15 -2.58 10.70
N SER A 170 20.52 -1.86 9.77
CA SER A 170 20.70 -2.08 8.33
C SER A 170 21.86 -1.23 7.81
N LEU A 171 22.88 -1.87 7.24
CA LEU A 171 24.02 -1.22 6.58
C LEU A 171 23.96 -1.41 5.07
N VAL A 172 24.47 -0.42 4.33
CA VAL A 172 24.71 -0.49 2.90
C VAL A 172 26.14 -0.05 2.62
N LEU A 173 26.80 -0.70 1.66
CA LEU A 173 28.13 -0.29 1.22
C LEU A 173 27.97 0.80 0.17
N THR A 174 28.65 1.93 0.38
CA THR A 174 28.50 3.13 -0.45
C THR A 174 29.83 3.59 -1.03
N THR A 175 29.81 4.20 -2.21
CA THR A 175 30.96 4.92 -2.75
C THR A 175 30.51 6.26 -3.35
N ARG A 176 31.45 7.19 -3.52
CA ARG A 176 31.17 8.47 -4.17
C ARG A 176 31.26 8.31 -5.68
N HIS A 177 30.20 8.69 -6.36
CA HIS A 177 30.13 8.81 -7.81
C HIS A 177 30.23 10.30 -8.21
N PRO A 178 31.15 10.66 -9.12
CA PRO A 178 31.41 12.06 -9.46
C PRO A 178 30.21 12.80 -10.07
N GLU A 179 29.28 12.09 -10.73
CA GLU A 179 28.11 12.71 -11.40
C GLU A 179 26.82 12.67 -10.58
N HIS A 180 26.69 11.75 -9.62
CA HIS A 180 25.40 11.43 -8.99
C HIS A 180 25.42 11.43 -7.46
N GLY A 181 26.56 11.75 -6.84
CA GLY A 181 26.71 11.71 -5.38
C GLY A 181 26.95 10.29 -4.88
N LEU A 182 26.18 9.80 -3.91
CA LEU A 182 26.38 8.44 -3.37
C LEU A 182 25.83 7.37 -4.30
N SER A 183 26.61 6.30 -4.50
CA SER A 183 26.17 5.04 -5.12
C SER A 183 26.24 3.90 -4.11
N TYR A 184 25.38 2.91 -4.28
CA TYR A 184 25.15 1.85 -3.30
C TYR A 184 25.40 0.48 -3.92
N TRP A 185 26.12 -0.38 -3.20
CA TRP A 185 26.53 -1.68 -3.70
C TRP A 185 25.37 -2.68 -3.76
N ASN A 186 25.30 -3.45 -4.84
CA ASN A 186 24.43 -4.60 -5.02
C ASN A 186 25.28 -5.83 -5.39
N ARG A 187 25.01 -6.99 -4.78
CA ARG A 187 25.77 -8.24 -5.02
C ARG A 187 25.72 -8.74 -6.47
N GLU A 188 24.68 -8.42 -7.22
CA GLU A 188 24.47 -8.88 -8.59
C GLU A 188 24.94 -7.86 -9.64
N ARG A 189 24.75 -6.57 -9.37
CA ARG A 189 24.87 -5.47 -10.35
C ARG A 189 25.98 -4.46 -10.05
N GLY A 190 26.61 -4.53 -8.88
CA GLY A 190 27.62 -3.57 -8.45
C GLY A 190 27.04 -2.26 -7.91
N PHE A 191 27.76 -1.14 -8.03
CA PHE A 191 27.31 0.16 -7.51
C PHE A 191 26.20 0.78 -8.36
N GLY A 192 25.11 1.21 -7.70
CA GLY A 192 23.95 1.81 -8.34
C GLY A 192 23.05 2.59 -7.36
N ARG A 193 21.74 2.55 -7.60
CA ARG A 193 20.74 3.27 -6.78
C ARG A 193 20.56 2.61 -5.42
N LEU A 194 20.18 3.39 -4.40
CA LEU A 194 19.87 2.86 -3.06
C LEU A 194 18.75 1.81 -3.09
N ALA A 195 17.74 1.98 -3.96
CA ALA A 195 16.62 1.06 -4.09
C ALA A 195 17.04 -0.36 -4.49
N ASP A 196 18.19 -0.50 -5.14
CA ASP A 196 18.73 -1.79 -5.56
C ASP A 196 19.83 -2.27 -4.59
N ALA A 197 20.16 -1.54 -3.53
CA ALA A 197 21.30 -1.86 -2.67
C ALA A 197 21.11 -3.19 -1.94
N THR A 198 22.18 -3.97 -1.82
CA THR A 198 22.18 -5.10 -0.89
C THR A 198 22.35 -4.58 0.53
N VAL A 199 21.43 -4.97 1.40
CA VAL A 199 21.44 -4.63 2.83
C VAL A 199 22.20 -5.71 3.60
N PHE A 200 23.01 -5.27 4.56
CA PHE A 200 23.81 -6.14 5.41
C PHE A 200 23.53 -5.82 6.88
N THR A 201 23.59 -6.83 7.75
CA THR A 201 23.82 -6.57 9.18
C THR A 201 25.28 -6.22 9.44
N PRO A 202 25.63 -5.53 10.54
CA PRO A 202 27.01 -5.32 10.96
C PRO A 202 27.89 -6.57 10.98
N SER A 203 27.38 -7.72 11.44
CA SER A 203 28.08 -9.00 11.42
C SER A 203 28.36 -9.50 10.00
N GLU A 204 27.42 -9.32 9.08
CA GLU A 204 27.63 -9.66 7.67
C GLU A 204 28.63 -8.72 7.00
N ALA A 205 28.51 -7.41 7.27
CA ALA A 205 29.42 -6.39 6.79
C ALA A 205 30.86 -6.64 7.27
N ALA A 206 31.05 -7.03 8.53
CA ALA A 206 32.36 -7.35 9.09
C ALA A 206 33.02 -8.60 8.45
N ARG A 207 32.22 -9.51 7.89
CA ARG A 207 32.70 -10.71 7.18
C ARG A 207 32.85 -10.47 5.68
N HIS A 208 32.31 -9.36 5.18
CA HIS A 208 32.36 -9.01 3.78
C HIS A 208 33.54 -8.06 3.56
N ASP A 209 34.58 -8.56 2.88
CA ASP A 209 35.74 -7.76 2.48
C ASP A 209 35.57 -7.32 1.02
N PRO A 210 34.97 -6.14 0.74
CA PRO A 210 34.81 -5.66 -0.62
C PRO A 210 36.17 -5.25 -1.18
N VAL A 211 36.82 -6.16 -1.91
CA VAL A 211 38.01 -5.83 -2.70
C VAL A 211 37.57 -4.99 -3.91
N ILE A 212 37.48 -3.67 -3.75
CA ILE A 212 37.08 -2.75 -4.83
C ILE A 212 38.16 -1.67 -5.00
N ALA A 213 38.69 -1.57 -6.22
CA ALA A 213 39.73 -0.62 -6.58
C ALA A 213 39.11 0.75 -6.91
N ASN A 214 39.58 1.78 -6.19
CA ASN A 214 39.24 3.22 -6.24
C ASN A 214 38.04 3.71 -5.42
N ASP A 215 38.31 4.80 -4.68
CA ASP A 215 37.54 5.45 -3.61
C ASP A 215 36.96 4.47 -2.59
N GLU A 216 37.66 4.35 -1.45
CA GLU A 216 37.36 3.39 -0.38
C GLU A 216 35.86 3.38 -0.06
N PRO A 217 35.16 2.28 -0.37
CA PRO A 217 33.73 2.22 -0.16
C PRO A 217 33.45 2.15 1.35
N GLU A 218 32.55 3.00 1.83
CA GLU A 218 32.23 3.15 3.24
C GLU A 218 30.92 2.44 3.56
N TRP A 219 30.93 1.63 4.62
CA TRP A 219 29.72 1.11 5.23
C TRP A 219 28.97 2.26 5.89
N THR A 220 27.79 2.57 5.38
CA THR A 220 26.92 3.61 5.94
C THR A 220 25.64 2.95 6.45
N THR A 221 25.14 3.41 7.59
CA THR A 221 23.79 3.06 8.03
C THR A 221 22.82 3.43 6.91
N MET A 222 21.97 2.48 6.51
CA MET A 222 20.97 2.73 5.48
C MET A 222 20.26 4.04 5.83
N PRO A 223 20.25 5.03 4.90
CA PRO A 223 19.46 6.23 5.10
C PRO A 223 18.06 5.75 5.43
N ARG A 224 17.55 6.13 6.59
CA ARG A 224 16.21 5.73 6.99
C ARG A 224 15.29 6.12 5.84
N TRP A 225 14.75 5.13 5.12
CA TRP A 225 13.41 5.35 4.59
C TRP A 225 12.60 5.78 5.81
N PRO A 226 11.68 6.75 5.74
CA PRO A 226 10.62 6.76 6.74
C PRO A 226 10.02 5.34 6.69
N GLN A 227 10.43 4.50 7.64
CA GLN A 227 10.10 3.08 7.71
C GLN A 227 8.59 2.94 7.92
#